data_AF-A0A965I4Q9-F1
#
_entry.id   AF-A0A965I4Q9-F1
#
_cell.length_a   1.000
_cell.length_b   1.000
_cell.length_c   1.000
_cell.angle_alpha   90.00
_cell.angle_beta   90.00
_cell.angle_gamma   90.00
#
_symmetry.space_group_name_H-M   'P 1'
#
loop_
_entity.id
_entity.type
_entity.pdbx_description
1 polymer ?
#
loop_
_entity_poly.entity_id
_entity_poly.type
_entity_poly.pdbx_seq_one_letter_code
_entity_poly.pdbx_strand_id
1 'polypeptide(L)'
;MKLNISAITVAATVSLTSSAFAGGHSYDGPTFDLSGKWSEFRIGFLGDEAAADVIASNQCLKDYVEAAYNIPAKLYTFKDYAGTMEAFAGGNLD
;
A
#
# COMPACT_ATOMS: atom_id res chain seq x y z
N MET A 1 31.94 52.10 13.47
CA MET A 1 32.90 51.16 12.87
C MET A 1 32.57 49.76 13.36
N LYS A 2 32.24 48.86 12.42
CA LYS A 2 32.10 47.39 12.51
C LYS A 2 30.91 46.80 13.27
N LEU A 3 29.85 46.54 12.49
CA LEU A 3 28.79 45.57 12.74
C LEU A 3 29.36 44.17 12.42
N ASN A 4 29.42 43.25 13.40
CA ASN A 4 29.85 41.86 13.16
C ASN A 4 28.61 40.96 13.05
N ILE A 5 28.12 40.82 11.82
CA ILE A 5 27.10 39.84 11.46
C ILE A 5 27.83 38.50 11.32
N SER A 6 27.85 37.70 12.40
CA SER A 6 28.06 36.26 12.27
C SER A 6 26.81 35.67 11.59
N ALA A 7 26.88 35.59 10.28
CA ALA A 7 25.98 34.79 9.47
C ALA A 7 26.28 33.31 9.73
N ILE A 8 25.75 32.78 10.83
CA ILE A 8 25.58 31.33 11.00
C ILE A 8 24.37 30.97 10.16
N THR A 9 24.60 30.79 8.86
CA THR A 9 23.64 30.19 7.95
C THR A 9 23.49 28.74 8.35
N VAL A 10 22.48 28.44 9.18
CA VAL A 10 22.00 27.08 9.39
C VAL A 10 21.43 26.62 8.06
N ALA A 11 22.25 25.94 7.26
CA ALA A 11 21.79 25.21 6.09
C ALA A 11 20.86 24.10 6.61
N ALA A 12 19.55 24.34 6.53
CA ALA A 12 18.55 23.32 6.71
C ALA A 12 18.77 22.26 5.63
N THR A 13 19.47 21.19 5.98
CA THR A 13 19.53 19.96 5.18
C THR A 13 18.11 19.41 5.11
N VAL A 14 17.38 19.80 4.07
CA VAL A 14 16.15 19.13 3.66
C VAL A 14 16.57 17.76 3.14
N SER A 15 16.54 16.76 4.01
CA SER A 15 16.58 15.36 3.60
C SER A 15 15.34 15.11 2.74
N LEU A 16 15.53 15.17 1.42
CA LEU A 16 14.60 14.65 0.43
C LEU A 16 14.46 13.15 0.69
N THR A 17 13.52 12.78 1.57
CA THR A 17 13.03 11.41 1.66
C THR A 17 12.30 11.14 0.36
N SER A 18 13.01 10.62 -0.63
CA SER A 18 12.41 10.09 -1.84
C SER A 18 11.67 8.82 -1.44
N SER A 19 10.36 8.92 -1.23
CA SER A 19 9.48 7.76 -1.21
C SER A 19 9.60 7.11 -2.60
N ALA A 20 10.15 5.89 -2.64
CA ALA A 20 10.20 5.10 -3.85
C ALA A 20 8.76 4.73 -4.24
N PHE A 21 8.17 5.49 -5.17
CA PHE A 21 6.94 5.09 -5.82
C PHE A 21 7.31 4.04 -6.86
N ALA A 22 6.79 2.82 -6.71
CA ALA A 22 6.79 1.82 -7.77
C ALA A 22 5.79 2.22 -8.87
N GLY A 23 5.99 3.40 -9.47
CA GLY A 23 5.20 3.89 -10.59
C GLY A 23 5.71 3.27 -11.88
N GLY A 24 4.91 2.42 -12.53
CA GLY A 24 5.27 1.94 -13.87
C GLY A 24 4.37 0.89 -14.50
N HIS A 25 3.59 0.12 -13.73
CA HIS A 25 2.76 -0.91 -14.33
C HIS A 25 1.31 -0.46 -14.48
N SER A 26 0.91 -0.16 -15.71
CA SER A 26 -0.49 0.08 -16.05
C SER A 26 -1.21 -1.25 -16.23
N TYR A 27 -2.40 -1.39 -15.67
CA TYR A 27 -3.25 -2.56 -15.86
C TYR A 27 -3.91 -2.52 -17.25
N ASP A 28 -3.58 -3.49 -18.11
CA ASP A 28 -4.18 -3.67 -19.44
C ASP A 28 -5.09 -4.92 -19.51
N GLY A 29 -5.50 -5.42 -18.34
CA GLY A 29 -6.35 -6.60 -18.23
C GLY A 29 -7.84 -6.28 -18.41
N PRO A 30 -8.70 -7.32 -18.48
CA PRO A 30 -10.15 -7.14 -18.52
C PRO A 30 -10.65 -6.47 -17.23
N THR A 31 -11.70 -5.67 -17.35
CA THR A 31 -12.33 -5.00 -16.21
C THR A 31 -13.68 -5.64 -15.87
N PHE A 32 -14.03 -5.65 -14.59
CA PHE A 32 -15.30 -6.15 -14.07
C PHE A 32 -15.83 -5.24 -12.98
N ASP A 33 -16.83 -4.42 -13.29
CA ASP A 33 -17.35 -3.43 -12.34
C ASP A 33 -18.13 -4.07 -11.19
N LEU A 34 -17.52 -4.05 -9.99
CA LEU A 34 -18.12 -4.56 -8.74
C LEU A 34 -18.86 -3.49 -7.93
N SER A 35 -18.81 -2.20 -8.34
CA SER A 35 -19.30 -1.07 -7.55
C SER A 35 -20.80 -1.13 -7.21
N GLY A 36 -21.60 -1.83 -8.01
CA GLY A 36 -23.03 -2.04 -7.75
C GLY A 36 -23.35 -3.11 -6.70
N LYS A 37 -22.36 -3.87 -6.22
CA LYS A 37 -22.57 -5.01 -5.31
C LYS A 37 -21.68 -4.98 -4.08
N TRP A 38 -20.45 -4.47 -4.20
CA TRP A 38 -19.46 -4.47 -3.12
C TRP A 38 -18.89 -3.07 -2.93
N SER A 39 -18.61 -2.70 -1.69
CA SER A 39 -18.01 -1.41 -1.35
C SER A 39 -16.48 -1.40 -1.39
N GLU A 40 -15.86 -2.57 -1.23
CA GLU A 40 -14.41 -2.75 -1.20
C GLU A 40 -14.03 -4.21 -1.50
N PHE A 41 -12.79 -4.41 -1.92
CA PHE A 41 -12.16 -5.72 -2.13
C PHE A 41 -11.07 -5.95 -1.06
N ARG A 42 -11.13 -7.06 -0.34
CA ARG A 42 -10.32 -7.33 0.84
C ARG A 42 -9.33 -8.45 0.57
N ILE A 43 -8.07 -8.07 0.33
CA ILE A 43 -6.99 -8.96 -0.05
C ILE A 43 -6.26 -9.41 1.21
N GLY A 44 -6.26 -10.71 1.50
CA GLY A 44 -5.53 -11.28 2.63
C GLY A 44 -4.27 -12.00 2.19
N PHE A 45 -3.15 -11.72 2.86
CA PHE A 45 -1.90 -12.45 2.67
C PHE A 45 -1.74 -13.55 3.73
N LEU A 46 -1.17 -14.68 3.33
CA LEU A 46 -0.82 -15.76 4.24
C LEU A 46 0.26 -15.29 5.22
N GLY A 47 0.06 -15.53 6.51
CA GLY A 47 0.95 -15.08 7.58
C GLY A 47 2.23 -15.88 7.76
N ASP A 48 3.07 -15.99 6.74
CA ASP A 48 4.41 -16.61 6.85
C ASP A 48 5.52 -15.59 7.11
N GLU A 49 5.29 -14.34 6.70
CA GLU A 49 6.29 -13.28 6.64
C GLU A 49 5.94 -12.12 7.59
N ALA A 50 6.93 -11.23 7.82
CA ALA A 50 6.69 -10.02 8.58
C ALA A 50 5.75 -9.08 7.79
N ALA A 51 4.75 -8.51 8.47
CA ALA A 51 3.73 -7.68 7.83
C ALA A 51 4.29 -6.51 7.00
N ALA A 52 5.41 -5.92 7.43
CA ALA A 52 6.07 -4.85 6.70
C ALA A 52 6.61 -5.32 5.34
N ASP A 53 7.20 -6.52 5.28
CA ASP A 53 7.80 -7.09 4.07
C ASP A 53 6.71 -7.51 3.07
N VAL A 54 5.61 -8.08 3.57
CA VAL A 54 4.43 -8.41 2.78
C VAL A 54 3.86 -7.16 2.11
N ILE A 55 3.64 -6.08 2.87
CA ILE A 55 3.08 -4.84 2.31
C ILE A 55 4.05 -4.19 1.31
N ALA A 56 5.34 -4.13 1.63
CA ALA A 56 6.35 -3.57 0.73
C ALA A 56 6.40 -4.31 -0.61
N SER A 57 6.28 -5.64 -0.57
CA SER A 57 6.36 -6.50 -1.74
C SER A 57 5.07 -6.53 -2.58
N ASN A 58 3.93 -6.16 -1.99
CA ASN A 58 2.61 -6.32 -2.62
C ASN A 58 1.80 -5.03 -2.76
N GLN A 59 2.39 -3.86 -2.45
CA GLN A 59 1.67 -2.57 -2.53
C GLN A 59 1.01 -2.32 -3.90
N CYS A 60 1.63 -2.77 -5.01
CA CYS A 60 1.10 -2.60 -6.36
C CYS A 60 -0.16 -3.45 -6.63
N LEU A 61 -0.37 -4.55 -5.89
CA LEU A 61 -1.52 -5.43 -6.06
C LEU A 61 -2.84 -4.69 -5.82
N LYS A 62 -2.82 -3.74 -4.87
CA LYS A 62 -3.95 -2.88 -4.59
C LYS A 62 -4.39 -2.14 -5.85
N ASP A 63 -3.46 -1.45 -6.51
CA ASP A 63 -3.75 -0.62 -7.69
C ASP A 63 -4.28 -1.47 -8.85
N TYR A 64 -3.74 -2.68 -9.03
CA TYR A 64 -4.25 -3.63 -10.03
C TYR A 64 -5.68 -4.06 -9.76
N VAL A 65 -6.02 -4.39 -8.51
CA VAL A 65 -7.36 -4.82 -8.14
C VAL A 65 -8.36 -3.66 -8.26
N GLU A 66 -7.97 -2.44 -7.87
CA GLU A 66 -8.81 -1.25 -8.05
C GLU A 66 -9.07 -0.97 -9.53
N ALA A 67 -8.06 -1.08 -10.39
CA ALA A 67 -8.20 -0.93 -11.83
C ALA A 67 -9.05 -2.03 -12.48
N ALA A 68 -8.91 -3.27 -12.00
CA ALA A 68 -9.66 -4.42 -12.51
C ALA A 68 -11.14 -4.37 -12.12
N TYR A 69 -11.44 -4.03 -10.85
CA TYR A 69 -12.78 -4.22 -10.29
C TYR A 69 -13.59 -2.94 -10.05
N ASN A 70 -12.98 -1.77 -10.26
CA ASN A 70 -13.61 -0.46 -10.07
C ASN A 70 -14.19 -0.26 -8.65
N ILE A 71 -13.55 -0.85 -7.65
CA ILE A 71 -13.85 -0.66 -6.22
C ILE A 71 -12.54 -0.54 -5.42
N PRO A 72 -12.54 0.17 -4.28
CA PRO A 72 -11.36 0.28 -3.42
C PRO A 72 -10.84 -1.09 -2.96
N ALA A 73 -9.52 -1.26 -2.92
CA ALA A 73 -8.89 -2.48 -2.42
C ALA A 73 -8.15 -2.23 -1.09
N LYS A 74 -8.19 -3.21 -0.19
CA LYS A 74 -7.49 -3.18 1.10
C LYS A 74 -6.63 -4.41 1.29
N LEU A 75 -5.44 -4.20 1.86
CA LEU A 75 -4.46 -5.23 2.13
C LEU A 75 -4.51 -5.62 3.62
N TYR A 76 -4.66 -6.90 3.89
CA TYR A 76 -4.69 -7.48 5.23
C TYR A 76 -3.54 -8.47 5.39
N THR A 77 -2.82 -8.33 6.49
CA THR A 77 -1.75 -9.26 6.88
C THR A 77 -2.18 -10.04 8.10
N PHE A 78 -1.73 -11.28 8.19
CA PHE A 78 -2.08 -12.21 9.26
C PHE A 78 -0.81 -12.75 9.90
N LYS A 79 -0.95 -13.31 11.09
CA LYS A 79 0.18 -13.90 11.84
C LYS A 79 0.48 -15.34 11.43
N ASP A 80 -0.52 -16.07 10.95
CA ASP A 80 -0.43 -17.46 10.54
C ASP A 80 -1.47 -17.77 9.46
N TYR A 81 -1.43 -18.98 8.92
CA TYR A 81 -2.34 -19.42 7.86
C TYR A 81 -3.76 -19.66 8.37
N ALA A 82 -3.90 -20.15 9.60
CA ALA A 82 -5.20 -20.46 10.17
C ALA A 82 -6.06 -19.19 10.28
N GLY A 83 -5.48 -18.09 10.77
CA GLY A 83 -6.15 -16.79 10.86
C GLY A 83 -6.55 -16.23 9.49
N THR A 84 -5.72 -16.38 8.45
CA THR A 84 -6.11 -15.99 7.08
C THR A 84 -7.30 -16.82 6.61
N MET A 85 -7.28 -18.14 6.82
CA MET A 85 -8.35 -19.05 6.39
C MET A 85 -9.65 -18.81 7.15
N GLU A 86 -9.59 -18.56 8.45
CA GLU A 86 -10.75 -18.20 9.27
C GLU A 86 -11.35 -16.87 8.84
N ALA A 87 -10.52 -15.88 8.51
CA ALA A 87 -10.99 -14.60 7.98
C ALA A 87 -11.69 -14.78 6.63
N PHE A 88 -11.14 -15.61 5.73
CA PHE A 88 -11.79 -15.94 4.46
C PHE A 88 -13.12 -16.67 4.66
N ALA A 89 -13.13 -17.73 5.48
CA ALA A 89 -14.35 -18.48 5.80
C ALA A 89 -15.41 -17.61 6.49
N GLY A 90 -14.99 -16.62 7.29
CA GLY A 90 -15.85 -15.65 7.94
C GLY A 90 -16.34 -14.52 7.02
N GLY A 91 -15.97 -14.53 5.73
CA GLY A 91 -16.37 -13.51 4.77
C GLY A 91 -15.72 -12.15 5.03
N ASN A 92 -14.54 -12.12 5.64
CA ASN A 92 -13.72 -10.92 5.88
C ASN A 92 -12.65 -10.68 4.81
N LEU A 93 -12.47 -11.64 3.89
CA LEU A 93 -11.59 -11.58 2.73
C LEU A 93 -12.38 -11.97 1.48
N ASP A 94 -11.89 -11.55 0.31
CA ASP A 94 -12.51 -11.77 -1.00
C ASP A 94 -11.59 -12.57 -1.94
#